data_AF-A0A7K3Z4V6-F1
#
_entry.id   AF-A0A7K3Z4V6-F1
#
_cell.length_a   1.000
_cell.length_b   1.000
_cell.length_c   1.000
_cell.angle_alpha   90.00
_cell.angle_beta   90.00
_cell.angle_gamma   90.00
#
_symmetry.space_group_name_H-M   'P 1'
#
loop_
_entity.id
_entity.type
_entity.pdbx_description
1 polymer ?
#
loop_
_entity_poly.entity_id
_entity_poly.type
_entity_poly.pdbx_seq_one_letter_code
_entity_poly.pdbx_strand_id
1 'polypeptide(L)'
;MSIPLSFLLFGAVGFLVLALIGITRGVKIKERAYQINGLVCILLSVWLVLLYYSQLVLSIGFFIGAAILGLANLSKSIKAASREAVTSHKETDITKPLSVADLFSWGGWFKISTRWGIRKALAAYILFNLGVIWVIPLALLFLNIGSPSFIAIIGVFMTVVVLISSVPIFRQQITKNLPNKMDGNNGN
;
A
#
# COMPACT_ATOMS: atom_id res chain seq x y z
N MET A 1 6.84 10.67 27.54
CA MET A 1 7.24 9.35 27.00
C MET A 1 8.32 9.58 25.97
N SER A 2 9.54 9.09 26.20
CA SER A 2 10.59 9.06 25.18
C SER A 2 10.18 8.08 24.10
N ILE A 3 9.97 8.58 22.87
CA ILE A 3 9.82 7.69 21.71
C ILE A 3 11.12 6.89 21.62
N PRO A 4 11.08 5.54 21.55
CA PRO A 4 12.29 4.76 21.41
C PRO A 4 12.98 5.18 20.10
N LEU A 5 14.15 5.81 20.21
CA LEU A 5 14.94 6.33 19.09
C LEU A 5 15.19 5.26 18.00
N SER A 6 15.27 3.99 18.39
CA SER A 6 15.37 2.82 17.52
C SER A 6 14.24 2.73 16.48
N PHE A 7 13.04 3.25 16.80
CA PHE A 7 11.89 3.25 15.90
C PHE A 7 12.08 4.21 14.71
N LEU A 8 12.72 5.35 14.93
CA LEU A 8 13.01 6.30 13.85
C LEU A 8 13.96 5.69 12.83
N LEU A 9 14.99 4.98 13.31
CA LEU A 9 15.93 4.25 12.45
C LEU A 9 15.25 3.09 11.72
N PHE A 10 14.40 2.32 12.41
CA PHE A 10 13.62 1.26 11.77
C PHE A 10 12.71 1.80 10.66
N GLY A 11 11.99 2.90 10.93
CA GLY A 11 11.17 3.58 9.95
C GLY A 11 11.98 4.10 8.76
N ALA A 12 13.17 4.67 9.01
CA ALA A 12 14.06 5.15 7.96
C ALA A 12 14.48 4.01 7.02
N VAL A 13 14.90 2.88 7.58
CA VAL A 13 15.22 1.67 6.80
C VAL A 13 14.00 1.18 6.01
N GLY A 14 12.81 1.16 6.61
CA GLY A 14 11.58 0.80 5.92
C GLY A 14 11.29 1.70 4.72
N PHE A 15 11.45 3.01 4.86
CA PHE A 15 11.31 3.96 3.76
C PHE A 15 12.37 3.77 2.67
N LEU A 16 13.62 3.43 3.02
CA LEU A 16 14.64 3.11 2.01
C LEU A 16 14.27 1.87 1.20
N VAL A 17 13.74 0.82 1.85
CA VAL A 17 13.27 -0.38 1.13
C VAL A 17 12.13 -0.02 0.18
N LEU A 18 11.15 0.78 0.62
CA LEU A 18 10.07 1.26 -0.23
C LEU A 18 10.58 2.14 -1.37
N ALA A 19 11.58 2.98 -1.13
CA ALA A 19 12.22 3.79 -2.16
C ALA A 19 12.86 2.92 -3.24
N LEU A 20 13.60 1.88 -2.85
CA LEU A 20 14.22 0.93 -3.78
C LEU A 20 13.16 0.20 -4.62
N ILE A 21 12.06 -0.25 -4.00
CA ILE A 21 10.94 -0.87 -4.71
C ILE A 21 10.30 0.12 -5.70
N GLY A 22 10.07 1.36 -5.28
CA GLY A 22 9.48 2.42 -6.11
C GLY A 22 10.35 2.77 -7.31
N ILE A 23 11.66 2.94 -7.10
CA ILE A 23 12.62 3.26 -8.16
C ILE A 23 12.75 2.09 -9.14
N THR A 24 12.94 0.86 -8.64
CA THR A 24 13.06 -0.32 -9.51
C THR A 24 11.80 -0.55 -10.35
N ARG A 25 10.60 -0.39 -9.76
CA ARG A 25 9.33 -0.42 -10.52
C ARG A 25 9.24 0.71 -11.54
N GLY A 26 9.62 1.94 -11.15
CA GLY A 26 9.59 3.10 -12.05
C GLY A 26 10.52 2.95 -13.26
N VAL A 27 11.69 2.33 -13.08
CA VAL A 27 12.60 2.00 -14.19
C VAL A 27 12.00 0.94 -15.10
N LYS A 28 11.44 -0.14 -14.55
CA LYS A 28 10.84 -1.23 -15.35
C LYS A 28 9.64 -0.78 -16.16
N ILE A 29 8.75 0.02 -15.56
CA ILE A 29 7.48 0.45 -16.17
C ILE A 29 7.65 1.76 -16.96
N LYS A 30 8.83 2.40 -16.90
CA LYS A 30 9.13 3.71 -17.52
C LYS A 30 8.15 4.83 -17.11
N GLU A 31 7.53 4.69 -15.94
CA GLU A 31 6.55 5.63 -15.41
C GLU A 31 7.18 6.51 -14.32
N ARG A 32 7.25 7.82 -14.58
CA ARG A 32 7.89 8.79 -13.68
C ARG A 32 7.20 8.88 -12.32
N ALA A 33 5.90 8.55 -12.23
CA ALA A 33 5.15 8.60 -10.97
C ALA A 33 5.77 7.69 -9.88
N TYR A 34 6.20 6.48 -10.24
CA TYR A 34 6.82 5.55 -9.28
C TYR A 34 8.21 6.01 -8.85
N GLN A 35 8.98 6.65 -9.74
CA GLN A 35 10.28 7.24 -9.39
C GLN A 35 10.11 8.38 -8.39
N ILE A 36 9.10 9.23 -8.60
CA ILE A 36 8.82 10.34 -7.68
C ILE A 36 8.32 9.83 -6.33
N ASN A 37 7.49 8.79 -6.29
CA ASN A 37 7.12 8.15 -5.03
C ASN A 37 8.34 7.56 -4.32
N GLY A 38 9.28 6.97 -5.06
CA GLY A 38 10.57 6.54 -4.49
C GLY A 38 11.37 7.69 -3.88
N LEU A 39 11.41 8.84 -4.55
CA LEU A 39 12.05 10.05 -4.02
C LEU A 39 11.36 10.57 -2.75
N VAL A 40 10.02 10.55 -2.69
CA VAL A 40 9.27 10.88 -1.47
C VAL A 40 9.66 9.96 -0.32
N CYS A 41 9.80 8.66 -0.56
CA CYS A 41 10.28 7.72 0.46
C CYS A 41 11.71 8.05 0.93
N ILE A 42 12.61 8.44 0.04
CA ILE A 42 13.97 8.90 0.43
C ILE A 42 13.88 10.13 1.32
N LEU A 43 13.07 11.13 0.95
CA LEU A 43 12.89 12.35 1.74
C LEU A 43 12.33 12.05 3.14
N LEU A 44 11.36 11.12 3.24
CA LEU A 44 10.81 10.68 4.52
C LEU A 44 11.83 9.89 5.35
N SER A 45 12.69 9.10 4.72
CA SER A 45 13.81 8.45 5.41
C SER A 45 14.79 9.47 5.99
N VAL A 46 15.17 10.48 5.21
CA VAL A 46 16.07 11.56 5.68
C VAL A 46 15.41 12.33 6.81
N TRP A 47 14.12 12.65 6.70
CA TRP A 47 13.35 13.29 7.75
C TRP A 47 13.41 12.53 9.09
N LEU A 48 13.22 11.20 9.07
CA LEU A 48 13.32 10.39 10.28
C LEU A 48 14.73 10.38 10.89
N VAL A 49 15.77 10.36 10.06
CA VAL A 49 17.17 10.45 10.52
C VAL A 49 17.45 11.83 11.14
N LEU A 50 16.94 12.91 10.55
CA LEU A 50 17.07 14.26 11.11
C LEU A 50 16.36 14.39 12.46
N LEU A 51 15.17 13.80 12.59
CA LEU A 51 14.48 13.71 13.88
C LEU A 51 15.29 12.94 14.92
N TYR A 52 15.95 11.85 14.52
CA TYR A 52 16.84 11.08 15.40
C TYR A 52 17.99 11.95 15.95
N TYR A 53 18.60 12.79 15.12
CA TYR A 53 19.62 13.76 15.55
C TYR A 53 19.06 15.05 16.17
N SER A 54 17.74 15.10 16.47
CA SER A 54 17.06 16.28 17.03
C SER A 54 17.19 17.57 16.21
N GLN A 55 17.42 17.46 14.89
CA GLN A 55 17.53 18.60 13.98
C GLN A 55 16.13 19.05 13.50
N LEU A 56 15.32 19.60 14.41
CA LEU A 56 13.90 19.90 14.17
C LEU A 56 13.65 20.85 12.98
N VAL A 57 14.42 21.93 12.86
CA VAL A 57 14.23 22.95 11.80
C VAL A 57 14.41 22.34 10.41
N LEU A 58 15.48 21.55 10.22
CA LEU A 58 15.73 20.82 8.97
C LEU A 58 14.66 19.74 8.73
N SER A 59 14.28 19.01 9.77
CA SER A 59 13.22 17.98 9.69
C SER A 59 11.91 18.56 9.14
N ILE A 60 11.49 19.73 9.63
CA ILE A 60 10.26 20.38 9.15
C ILE A 60 10.35 20.68 7.65
N GLY A 61 11.48 21.19 7.16
CA GLY A 61 11.70 21.45 5.74
C GLY A 61 11.57 20.20 4.87
N PHE A 62 12.22 19.10 5.27
CA PHE A 62 12.11 17.81 4.56
C PHE A 62 10.69 17.24 4.59
N PHE A 63 10.01 17.33 5.73
CA PHE A 63 8.63 16.87 5.87
C PHE A 63 7.68 17.64 4.94
N ILE A 64 7.77 18.97 4.93
CA ILE A 64 6.96 19.82 4.04
C ILE A 64 7.28 19.52 2.57
N GLY A 65 8.56 19.40 2.22
CA GLY A 65 8.98 19.04 0.86
C GLY A 65 8.41 17.68 0.40
N ALA A 66 8.50 16.67 1.26
CA ALA A 66 7.92 15.34 1.00
C ALA A 66 6.38 15.41 0.85
N ALA A 67 5.71 16.18 1.70
CA ALA A 67 4.26 16.35 1.66
C ALA A 67 3.79 17.04 0.37
N ILE A 68 4.43 18.14 -0.02
CA ILE A 68 4.12 18.86 -1.27
C ILE A 68 4.36 17.95 -2.47
N LEU A 69 5.50 17.27 -2.53
CA LEU A 69 5.85 16.37 -3.62
C LEU A 69 4.89 15.18 -3.70
N GLY A 70 4.49 14.62 -2.55
CA GLY A 70 3.49 13.56 -2.46
C GLY A 70 2.12 14.00 -2.97
N LEU A 71 1.62 15.16 -2.53
CA LEU A 71 0.34 15.71 -2.96
C LEU A 71 0.33 16.03 -4.46
N ALA A 72 1.39 16.65 -4.98
CA ALA A 72 1.51 16.99 -6.39
C ALA A 72 1.49 15.73 -7.30
N ASN A 73 2.00 14.60 -6.81
CA ASN A 73 2.06 13.35 -7.56
C ASN A 73 0.95 12.35 -7.23
N LEU A 74 0.09 12.64 -6.24
CA LEU A 74 -0.99 11.75 -5.84
C LEU A 74 -1.92 11.45 -7.02
N SER A 75 -2.32 12.49 -7.76
CA SER A 75 -3.21 12.34 -8.92
C SER A 75 -2.60 11.49 -10.04
N LYS A 76 -1.29 11.66 -10.31
CA LYS A 76 -0.54 10.88 -11.30
C LYS A 76 -0.38 9.42 -10.87
N SER A 77 -0.08 9.19 -9.59
CA SER A 77 0.03 7.85 -9.01
C SER A 77 -1.28 7.08 -9.07
N ILE A 78 -2.41 7.73 -8.77
CA ILE A 78 -3.73 7.11 -8.89
C ILE A 78 -4.03 6.73 -10.36
N LYS A 79 -3.71 7.62 -11.32
CA LYS A 79 -3.89 7.33 -12.75
C LYS A 79 -2.99 6.18 -13.21
N ALA A 80 -1.71 6.16 -12.81
CA ALA A 80 -0.78 5.07 -13.14
C ALA A 80 -1.28 3.72 -12.58
N ALA A 81 -1.69 3.70 -11.31
CA ALA A 81 -2.25 2.50 -10.68
C ALA A 81 -3.52 2.00 -11.40
N SER A 82 -4.40 2.91 -11.83
CA SER A 82 -5.59 2.52 -12.60
C SER A 82 -5.25 1.94 -13.98
N ARG A 83 -4.23 2.46 -14.67
CA ARG A 83 -3.77 1.89 -15.95
C ARG A 83 -3.19 0.50 -15.75
N GLU A 84 -2.39 0.31 -14.71
CA GLU A 84 -1.82 -1.00 -14.36
C GLU A 84 -2.92 -2.03 -14.05
N ALA A 85 -3.97 -1.64 -13.33
CA ALA A 85 -5.11 -2.51 -13.08
C ALA A 85 -5.87 -2.89 -14.37
N VAL A 86 -6.07 -1.95 -15.30
CA VAL A 86 -6.71 -2.23 -16.59
C VAL A 86 -5.85 -3.13 -17.48
N THR A 87 -4.55 -2.89 -17.54
CA THR A 87 -3.62 -3.77 -18.28
C THR A 87 -3.60 -5.16 -17.68
N SER A 88 -3.50 -5.25 -16.34
CA SER A 88 -3.54 -6.53 -15.64
C SER A 88 -4.85 -7.27 -15.90
N HIS A 89 -6.00 -6.60 -15.93
CA HIS A 89 -7.27 -7.22 -16.33
C HIS A 89 -7.23 -7.79 -17.75
N LYS A 90 -6.69 -7.06 -18.74
CA LYS A 90 -6.59 -7.54 -20.13
C LYS A 90 -5.67 -8.73 -20.31
N GLU A 91 -4.59 -8.80 -19.54
CA GLU A 91 -3.60 -9.89 -19.59
C GLU A 91 -4.04 -11.11 -18.76
N THR A 92 -5.03 -10.95 -17.89
CA THR A 92 -5.46 -12.00 -16.99
C THR A 92 -6.40 -12.97 -17.69
N ASP A 93 -5.91 -14.18 -17.92
CA ASP A 93 -6.74 -15.30 -18.35
C ASP A 93 -7.59 -15.80 -17.18
N ILE A 94 -8.89 -15.50 -17.24
CA ILE A 94 -9.90 -15.84 -16.22
C ILE A 94 -10.09 -17.37 -16.11
N THR A 95 -9.75 -18.12 -17.15
CA THR A 95 -9.96 -19.58 -17.19
C THR A 95 -8.90 -20.37 -16.43
N LYS A 96 -7.73 -19.78 -16.18
CA LYS A 96 -6.63 -20.45 -15.47
C LYS A 96 -6.90 -20.59 -13.97
N PRO A 97 -6.44 -21.69 -13.35
CA PRO A 97 -6.50 -21.85 -11.90
C PRO A 97 -5.77 -20.70 -11.20
N LEU A 98 -6.26 -20.33 -10.01
CA LEU A 98 -5.74 -19.23 -9.23
C LEU A 98 -4.37 -19.63 -8.65
N SER A 99 -3.31 -18.90 -9.01
CA SER A 99 -1.99 -19.08 -8.41
C SER A 99 -1.86 -18.27 -7.12
N VAL A 100 -1.02 -18.73 -6.18
CA VAL A 100 -0.68 -17.95 -4.97
C VAL A 100 -0.04 -16.61 -5.34
N ALA A 101 0.75 -16.58 -6.43
CA ALA A 101 1.34 -15.35 -6.96
C ALA A 101 0.28 -14.35 -7.45
N ASP A 102 -0.88 -14.85 -7.91
CA ASP A 102 -1.97 -14.00 -8.37
C ASP A 102 -2.63 -13.23 -7.21
N LEU A 103 -2.55 -13.72 -5.96
CA LEU A 103 -3.09 -13.02 -4.79
C LEU A 103 -2.40 -11.67 -4.52
N PHE A 104 -1.17 -11.50 -5.01
CA PHE A 104 -0.42 -10.25 -4.90
C PHE A 104 -0.60 -9.32 -6.09
N SER A 105 -1.40 -9.72 -7.11
CA SER A 105 -1.64 -8.95 -8.32
C SER A 105 -3.12 -8.58 -8.47
N TRP A 106 -3.41 -7.47 -9.15
CA TRP A 106 -4.79 -7.08 -9.46
C TRP A 106 -5.52 -8.14 -10.28
N GLY A 107 -4.81 -8.82 -11.18
CA GLY A 107 -5.35 -9.94 -11.98
C GLY A 107 -5.97 -11.05 -11.13
N GLY A 108 -5.32 -11.47 -10.05
CA GLY A 108 -5.91 -12.48 -9.15
C GLY A 108 -7.17 -11.99 -8.45
N TRP A 109 -7.18 -10.74 -8.00
CA TRP A 109 -8.39 -10.14 -7.40
C TRP A 109 -9.54 -10.03 -8.41
N PHE A 110 -9.25 -9.76 -9.69
CA PHE A 110 -10.25 -9.84 -10.76
C PHE A 110 -10.79 -11.27 -10.91
N LYS A 111 -9.94 -12.31 -10.99
CA LYS A 111 -10.38 -13.72 -11.08
C LYS A 111 -11.27 -14.13 -9.90
N ILE A 112 -10.91 -13.73 -8.69
CA ILE A 112 -11.70 -14.02 -7.48
C ILE A 112 -13.05 -13.31 -7.56
N SER A 113 -13.06 -12.04 -7.96
CA SER A 113 -14.30 -11.26 -8.09
C SER A 113 -15.26 -11.82 -9.14
N THR A 114 -14.73 -12.35 -10.26
CA THR A 114 -15.56 -12.98 -11.31
C THR A 114 -16.08 -14.34 -10.88
N ARG A 115 -15.31 -15.12 -10.11
CA ARG A 115 -15.70 -16.48 -9.73
C ARG A 115 -16.63 -16.53 -8.52
N TRP A 116 -16.38 -15.68 -7.51
CA TRP A 116 -17.08 -15.73 -6.22
C TRP A 116 -17.95 -14.50 -5.94
N GLY A 117 -17.97 -13.54 -6.87
CA GLY A 117 -18.70 -12.29 -6.75
C GLY A 117 -17.94 -11.22 -5.96
N ILE A 118 -18.32 -9.97 -6.22
CA ILE A 118 -17.63 -8.77 -5.71
C ILE A 118 -17.61 -8.72 -4.18
N ARG A 119 -18.71 -9.11 -3.51
CA ARG A 119 -18.81 -9.07 -2.03
C ARG A 119 -17.82 -10.01 -1.35
N LYS A 120 -17.72 -11.26 -1.84
CA LYS A 120 -16.79 -12.26 -1.28
C LYS A 120 -15.35 -11.89 -1.59
N ALA A 121 -15.08 -11.38 -2.78
CA ALA A 121 -13.76 -10.91 -3.18
C ALA A 121 -13.28 -9.71 -2.34
N LEU A 122 -14.17 -8.75 -2.04
CA LEU A 122 -13.86 -7.63 -1.15
C LEU A 122 -13.53 -8.11 0.26
N ALA A 123 -14.32 -9.04 0.82
CA ALA A 123 -14.06 -9.59 2.14
C ALA A 123 -12.70 -10.32 2.20
N ALA A 124 -12.40 -11.13 1.18
CA ALA A 124 -11.10 -11.79 1.06
C ALA A 124 -9.95 -10.79 0.92
N TYR A 125 -10.14 -9.70 0.17
CA TYR A 125 -9.16 -8.63 0.03
C TYR A 125 -8.86 -7.94 1.36
N ILE A 126 -9.89 -7.62 2.14
CA ILE A 126 -9.72 -7.00 3.46
C ILE A 126 -8.97 -7.95 4.40
N LEU A 127 -9.38 -9.22 4.47
CA LEU A 127 -8.72 -10.22 5.33
C LEU A 127 -7.25 -10.42 4.94
N PHE A 128 -6.96 -10.49 3.64
CA PHE A 128 -5.59 -10.60 3.15
C PHE A 128 -4.74 -9.40 3.55
N ASN A 129 -5.23 -8.17 3.33
CA ASN A 129 -4.49 -6.96 3.70
C ASN A 129 -4.30 -6.84 5.23
N LEU A 130 -5.29 -7.25 6.03
CA LEU A 130 -5.13 -7.34 7.48
C LEU A 130 -4.03 -8.34 7.86
N GLY A 131 -4.04 -9.55 7.28
CA GLY A 131 -2.98 -10.54 7.53
C GLY A 131 -1.59 -9.99 7.22
N VAL A 132 -1.44 -9.33 6.06
CA VAL A 132 -0.16 -8.74 5.64
C VAL A 132 0.28 -7.59 6.56
N ILE A 133 -0.63 -6.70 6.95
CA ILE A 133 -0.24 -5.54 7.75
C ILE A 133 0.14 -5.91 9.19
N TRP A 134 -0.47 -6.96 9.74
CA TRP A 134 -0.18 -7.46 11.09
C TRP A 134 1.22 -8.09 11.22
N VAL A 135 1.88 -8.44 10.11
CA VAL A 135 3.28 -8.89 10.11
C VAL A 135 4.20 -7.85 10.75
N ILE A 136 3.94 -6.55 10.55
CA ILE A 136 4.80 -5.48 11.07
C ILE A 136 4.70 -5.37 12.59
N PRO A 137 3.51 -5.18 13.22
CA PRO A 137 3.38 -5.21 14.67
C PRO A 137 3.92 -6.49 15.31
N LEU A 138 3.68 -7.65 14.70
CA LEU A 138 4.19 -8.93 15.19
C LEU A 138 5.72 -9.00 15.16
N ALA A 139 6.35 -8.52 14.09
CA ALA A 139 7.80 -8.45 13.99
C ALA A 139 8.39 -7.50 15.04
N LEU A 140 7.77 -6.35 15.27
CA LEU A 140 8.20 -5.41 16.31
C LEU A 140 8.11 -6.04 17.71
N LEU A 141 7.02 -6.77 17.98
CA LEU A 141 6.83 -7.47 19.25
C LEU A 141 7.89 -8.57 19.43
N PHE A 142 8.12 -9.37 18.39
CA PHE A 142 9.09 -10.47 18.41
C PHE A 142 10.53 -9.98 18.59
N LEU A 143 10.90 -8.86 17.96
CA LEU A 143 12.21 -8.24 18.09
C LEU A 143 12.35 -7.38 19.35
N ASN A 144 11.32 -7.31 20.20
CA ASN A 144 11.25 -6.48 21.39
C ASN A 144 11.55 -4.99 21.11
N ILE A 145 11.07 -4.48 19.97
CA ILE A 145 11.25 -3.10 19.53
C ILE A 145 10.02 -2.28 19.94
N GLY A 146 10.13 -1.56 21.05
CA GLY A 146 9.08 -0.69 21.59
C GLY A 146 8.25 -1.35 22.70
N SER A 147 7.41 -0.57 23.38
CA SER A 147 6.54 -1.13 24.43
C SER A 147 5.34 -1.88 23.83
N PRO A 148 4.85 -2.96 24.47
CA PRO A 148 3.69 -3.71 23.98
C PRO A 148 2.44 -2.84 23.79
N SER A 149 2.21 -1.87 24.70
CA SER A 149 1.09 -0.92 24.60
C SER A 149 1.18 -0.02 23.37
N PHE A 150 2.39 0.41 23.01
CA PHE A 150 2.61 1.23 21.82
C PHE A 150 2.45 0.41 20.53
N ILE A 151 2.97 -0.81 20.50
CA ILE A 151 2.78 -1.75 19.37
C ILE A 151 1.28 -2.03 19.16
N ALA A 152 0.52 -2.20 20.24
CA ALA A 152 -0.93 -2.36 20.15
C ALA A 152 -1.62 -1.15 19.52
N ILE A 153 -1.22 0.08 19.88
CA ILE A 153 -1.74 1.31 19.26
C ILE A 153 -1.44 1.34 17.76
N ILE A 154 -0.20 1.00 17.35
CA ILE A 154 0.17 0.91 15.93
C ILE A 154 -0.69 -0.12 15.21
N GLY A 155 -0.88 -1.31 15.79
CA GLY A 155 -1.69 -2.37 15.21
C GLY A 155 -3.15 -1.95 15.01
N VAL A 156 -3.74 -1.28 16.01
CA VAL A 156 -5.10 -0.72 15.90
C VAL A 156 -5.18 0.34 14.82
N PHE A 157 -4.25 1.29 14.80
CA PHE A 157 -4.21 2.36 13.80
C PHE A 157 -4.09 1.81 12.38
N MET A 158 -3.16 0.87 12.15
CA MET A 158 -2.98 0.20 10.87
C MET A 158 -4.24 -0.56 10.42
N THR A 159 -4.91 -1.24 11.36
CA THR A 159 -6.17 -1.94 11.09
C THR A 159 -7.25 -0.96 10.62
N VAL A 160 -7.42 0.18 11.31
CA VAL A 160 -8.38 1.22 10.94
C VAL A 160 -8.07 1.78 9.55
N VAL A 161 -6.80 2.09 9.26
CA VAL A 161 -6.38 2.59 7.95
C VAL A 161 -6.67 1.57 6.85
N VAL A 162 -6.40 0.29 7.06
CA VAL A 162 -6.71 -0.77 6.09
C VAL A 162 -8.20 -0.88 5.84
N LEU A 163 -9.02 -0.86 6.88
CA LEU A 163 -10.48 -0.94 6.73
C LEU A 163 -11.04 0.24 5.92
N ILE A 164 -10.59 1.47 6.23
CA ILE A 164 -11.05 2.69 5.56
C ILE A 164 -10.56 2.75 4.11
N SER A 165 -9.31 2.36 3.84
CA SER A 165 -8.70 2.47 2.51
C SER A 165 -9.03 1.32 1.56
N SER A 166 -9.23 0.10 2.08
CA SER A 166 -9.42 -1.09 1.24
C SER A 166 -10.71 -1.04 0.43
N VAL A 167 -11.80 -0.55 1.02
CA VAL A 167 -13.11 -0.46 0.37
C VAL A 167 -13.09 0.47 -0.87
N PRO A 168 -12.66 1.75 -0.76
CA PRO A 168 -12.64 2.64 -1.93
C PRO A 168 -11.64 2.19 -2.98
N ILE A 169 -10.46 1.68 -2.58
CA ILE A 169 -9.46 1.18 -3.53
C ILE A 169 -10.02 -0.01 -4.30
N PHE A 170 -10.56 -1.01 -3.61
CA PHE A 170 -11.11 -2.20 -4.27
C PHE A 170 -12.28 -1.85 -5.19
N ARG A 171 -13.23 -1.01 -4.74
CA ARG A 171 -14.34 -0.56 -5.59
C ARG A 171 -13.84 0.22 -6.81
N GLN A 172 -12.86 1.09 -6.63
CA GLN A 172 -12.30 1.89 -7.73
C GLN A 172 -11.62 1.01 -8.77
N GLN A 173 -10.91 -0.05 -8.35
CA GLN A 173 -10.13 -0.89 -9.26
C GLN A 173 -10.96 -2.02 -9.88
N ILE A 174 -11.85 -2.66 -9.11
CA ILE A 174 -12.63 -3.81 -9.55
C ILE A 174 -13.93 -3.33 -10.21
N THR A 175 -14.76 -2.56 -9.50
CA THR A 175 -16.10 -2.20 -10.00
C THR A 175 -16.07 -1.28 -11.22
N LYS A 176 -15.09 -0.37 -11.34
CA LYS A 176 -15.01 0.51 -12.52
C LYS A 176 -14.44 -0.16 -13.77
N ASN A 177 -13.67 -1.24 -13.60
CA ASN A 177 -12.97 -1.90 -14.70
C ASN A 177 -13.59 -3.25 -15.09
N LEU A 178 -14.47 -3.81 -14.27
CA LEU A 178 -15.34 -4.91 -14.67
C LEU A 178 -16.47 -4.38 -15.56
N PRO A 179 -16.71 -4.97 -16.74
CA PRO A 179 -17.89 -4.64 -17.52
C PRO A 179 -19.16 -4.96 -16.71
N ASN A 180 -20.15 -4.07 -16.78
CA ASN A 180 -21.46 -4.06 -16.08
C ASN A 180 -22.33 -5.34 -16.19
N LYS A 181 -21.78 -6.44 -16.69
CA LYS A 181 -22.51 -7.68 -17.00
C LYS A 181 -22.95 -8.49 -15.77
N MET A 182 -22.73 -8.00 -14.54
CA MET A 182 -23.09 -8.72 -13.31
C MET A 182 -24.26 -8.14 -12.51
N ASP A 183 -24.80 -6.96 -12.88
CA ASP A 183 -26.02 -6.43 -12.23
C ASP A 183 -27.32 -7.02 -12.83
N GLY A 184 -27.20 -7.98 -13.75
CA GLY A 184 -28.33 -8.54 -14.50
C GLY A 184 -28.83 -9.92 -14.05
N ASN A 185 -28.40 -10.47 -12.92
CA ASN A 185 -28.88 -11.80 -12.49
C ASN A 185 -29.20 -11.89 -10.99
N ASN A 186 -30.15 -11.07 -10.55
CA ASN A 186 -30.95 -11.31 -9.34
C ASN A 186 -32.43 -11.50 -9.73
N GLY A 187 -32.66 -12.37 -10.71
CA GLY A 187 -33.97 -12.94 -10.99
C GLY A 187 -33.88 -14.45 -10.80
N ASN A 188 -34.10 -14.89 -9.56
CA ASN A 188 -34.71 -16.17 -9.13
C ASN A 188 -34.45 -16.39 -7.64
#